data_AF-A0A0B4CR85-F1
#
_entry.id   AF-A0A0B4CR85-F1
#
_cell.length_a   1.000
_cell.length_b   1.000
_cell.length_c   1.000
_cell.angle_alpha   90.00
_cell.angle_beta   90.00
_cell.angle_gamma   90.00
#
_symmetry.space_group_name_H-M   'P 1'
#
loop_
_entity.id
_entity.type
_entity.pdbx_description
1 polymer ?
#
loop_
_entity_poly.entity_id
_entity_poly.type
_entity_poly.pdbx_seq_one_letter_code
_entity_poly.pdbx_strand_id
1 'polypeptide(L)' 'MSEKTFKAGDKVKWDHSQGTTTGKVVKKVTSETKIKGHKVAASKDNPEYIVESAKTGARAAHKPSELKKA' A
#
# COMPACT_ATOMS: atom_id res chain seq x y z
N MET A 1 -5.24 -8.45 -17.09
CA MET A 1 -4.62 -7.50 -16.15
C MET A 1 -4.11 -8.29 -14.97
N SER A 2 -2.81 -8.55 -14.89
CA SER A 2 -2.23 -9.35 -13.81
C SER A 2 -2.38 -8.60 -12.49
N GLU A 3 -3.11 -9.16 -11.53
CA GLU A 3 -3.15 -8.63 -10.17
C GLU A 3 -1.72 -8.63 -9.60
N LYS A 4 -1.15 -7.44 -9.41
CA LYS A 4 0.15 -7.32 -8.77
C LYS A 4 -0.01 -7.72 -7.31
N THR A 5 0.58 -8.85 -6.96
CA THR A 5 0.64 -9.32 -5.58
C THR A 5 1.97 -8.92 -4.97
N PHE A 6 1.90 -8.43 -3.73
CA PHE A 6 3.07 -8.05 -2.95
C PHE A 6 3.04 -8.81 -1.62
N LYS A 7 4.21 -9.05 -1.05
CA LYS A 7 4.37 -9.69 0.26
C LYS A 7 4.86 -8.67 1.28
N ALA A 8 4.60 -8.93 2.55
CA ALA A 8 5.17 -8.12 3.62
C ALA A 8 6.70 -8.13 3.52
N GLY A 9 7.32 -6.96 3.63
CA GLY A 9 8.75 -6.74 3.42
C GLY A 9 9.14 -6.34 2.00
N ASP A 10 8.27 -6.54 1.00
CA ASP A 10 8.59 -6.15 -0.38
C ASP A 10 8.83 -4.65 -0.49
N LYS A 11 9.93 -4.26 -1.14
CA LYS A 11 10.18 -2.86 -1.49
C LYS A 11 9.26 -2.45 -2.63
N VAL A 12 8.52 -1.37 -2.40
CA VAL A 12 7.57 -0.82 -3.35
C VAL A 12 7.74 0.68 -3.48
N LYS A 13 7.32 1.19 -4.61
CA LYS A 13 7.23 2.62 -4.90
C LYS A 13 5.84 2.96 -5.41
N TRP A 14 5.39 4.16 -5.10
CA TRP A 14 4.10 4.67 -5.53
C TRP A 14 4.21 6.16 -5.82
N ASP A 15 3.37 6.62 -6.72
CA ASP A 15 3.35 8.01 -7.18
C ASP A 15 2.29 8.80 -6.39
N HIS A 16 2.60 10.04 -6.05
CA HIS A 16 1.70 11.03 -5.44
C HIS A 16 1.87 12.39 -6.11
N SER A 17 1.02 13.37 -5.79
CA SER A 17 1.01 14.69 -6.43
C SER A 17 2.33 15.46 -6.35
N GLN A 18 3.19 15.14 -5.38
CA GLN A 18 4.50 15.79 -5.18
C GLN A 18 5.68 14.91 -5.61
N GLY A 19 5.43 13.78 -6.31
CA GLY A 19 6.48 12.91 -6.84
C GLY A 19 6.29 11.44 -6.50
N THR A 20 7.37 10.67 -6.55
CA THR A 20 7.37 9.24 -6.21
C THR A 20 7.92 9.03 -4.81
N THR A 21 7.22 8.22 -4.01
CA THR A 21 7.71 7.75 -2.71
C THR A 21 8.08 6.28 -2.78
N THR A 22 9.13 5.88 -2.05
CA THR A 22 9.52 4.48 -1.86
C THR A 22 9.28 4.04 -0.42
N GLY A 23 9.09 2.74 -0.25
CA GLY A 23 8.80 2.15 1.04
C GLY A 23 8.76 0.63 0.97
N LYS A 24 8.14 0.04 1.98
CA LYS A 24 7.96 -1.40 2.09
C LYS A 24 6.51 -1.75 2.36
N VAL A 25 6.06 -2.90 1.86
CA VAL A 25 4.76 -3.46 2.23
C VAL A 25 4.81 -3.95 3.67
N VAL A 26 3.86 -3.51 4.47
CA VAL A 26 3.67 -3.96 5.86
C VAL A 26 2.75 -5.16 5.89
N LYS A 27 1.58 -5.07 5.24
CA LYS A 27 0.61 -6.16 5.15
C LYS A 27 -0.41 -5.94 4.04
N LYS A 28 -0.99 -7.03 3.55
CA LYS A 28 -2.21 -7.02 2.74
C LYS A 28 -3.43 -6.93 3.66
N VAL A 29 -4.42 -6.14 3.30
CA VAL A 29 -5.72 -6.06 3.98
C VAL A 29 -6.83 -6.36 2.96
N THR A 30 -7.76 -7.20 3.37
CA THR A 30 -8.89 -7.68 2.55
C THR A 30 -10.23 -7.45 3.26
N SER A 31 -10.22 -6.59 4.27
CA SER A 31 -11.36 -6.22 5.09
C SER A 31 -11.18 -4.78 5.54
N GLU A 32 -12.30 -4.12 5.83
CA GLU A 32 -12.29 -2.75 6.32
C GLU A 32 -11.38 -2.62 7.55
N THR A 33 -10.53 -1.59 7.54
CA THR A 33 -9.62 -1.30 8.64
C THR A 33 -9.46 0.21 8.81
N LYS A 34 -8.90 0.64 9.92
CA LYS A 34 -8.48 2.03 10.14
C LYS A 34 -6.97 2.13 10.26
N ILE A 35 -6.38 3.15 9.66
CA ILE A 35 -4.96 3.52 9.82
C ILE A 35 -4.88 5.01 10.16
N LYS A 36 -4.27 5.36 11.28
CA LYS A 36 -4.11 6.77 11.72
C LYS A 36 -5.42 7.59 11.64
N GLY A 37 -6.55 6.99 12.00
CA GLY A 37 -7.87 7.64 11.92
C GLY A 37 -8.54 7.59 10.54
N HIS A 38 -7.82 7.23 9.47
CA HIS A 38 -8.38 7.06 8.12
C HIS A 38 -8.99 5.67 7.95
N LYS A 39 -10.22 5.62 7.42
CA LYS A 39 -10.89 4.37 7.03
C LYS A 39 -10.33 3.87 5.70
N VAL A 40 -10.00 2.59 5.65
CA VAL A 40 -9.54 1.86 4.47
C VAL A 40 -10.64 0.89 4.09
N ALA A 41 -11.24 1.07 2.92
CA ALA A 41 -12.39 0.31 2.45
C ALA A 41 -11.97 -0.98 1.70
N ALA A 42 -10.99 -1.70 2.24
CA ALA A 42 -10.50 -2.92 1.63
C ALA A 42 -11.53 -4.05 1.73
N SER A 43 -11.59 -4.89 0.71
CA SER A 43 -12.43 -6.09 0.68
C SER A 43 -11.68 -7.27 0.04
N LYS A 44 -12.30 -8.44 -0.03
CA LYS A 44 -11.71 -9.61 -0.70
C LYS A 44 -11.53 -9.36 -2.20
N ASP A 45 -12.50 -8.71 -2.82
CA ASP A 45 -12.49 -8.36 -4.25
C ASP A 45 -11.65 -7.10 -4.54
N ASN A 46 -11.50 -6.22 -3.54
CA ASN A 46 -10.70 -5.01 -3.63
C ASN A 46 -9.67 -4.96 -2.49
N PRO A 47 -8.61 -5.80 -2.55
CA PRO A 47 -7.58 -5.80 -1.53
C PRO A 47 -6.76 -4.52 -1.59
N GLU A 48 -6.33 -4.03 -0.43
CA GLU A 48 -5.35 -2.94 -0.33
C GLU A 48 -4.10 -3.41 0.41
N TYR A 49 -3.01 -2.68 0.24
CA TYR A 49 -1.75 -2.92 0.91
C TYR A 49 -1.42 -1.75 1.80
N ILE A 50 -1.14 -2.04 3.07
CA ILE A 50 -0.55 -1.08 3.97
C ILE A 50 0.94 -1.04 3.65
N VAL A 51 1.44 0.14 3.27
CA VAL A 51 2.85 0.40 3.01
C VAL A 51 3.39 1.37 4.05
N GLU A 52 4.70 1.30 4.29
CA GLU A 52 5.42 2.21 5.18
C GLU A 52 6.50 2.93 4.37
N SER A 53 6.46 4.26 4.36
CA SER A 53 7.45 5.09 3.69
C SER A 53 8.82 4.89 4.32
N ALA A 54 9.83 4.62 3.49
CA ALA A 54 11.21 4.52 3.95
C ALA A 54 11.75 5.87 4.44
N LYS A 55 11.22 6.98 3.92
CA LYS A 55 11.67 8.35 4.24
C LYS A 55 11.11 8.86 5.57
N THR A 56 9.83 8.61 5.84
CA THR A 56 9.12 9.22 6.97
C THR A 56 8.60 8.22 8.00
N GLY A 57 8.65 6.91 7.72
CA GLY A 57 8.00 5.90 8.55
C GLY A 57 6.46 5.99 8.55
N ALA A 58 5.88 6.87 7.74
CA ALA A 58 4.43 7.02 7.66
C ALA A 58 3.79 5.80 6.97
N ARG A 59 2.63 5.38 7.48
CA ARG A 59 1.85 4.29 6.90
C ARG A 59 0.67 4.82 6.09
N ALA A 60 0.45 4.21 4.93
CA ALA A 60 -0.66 4.52 4.02
C ALA A 60 -1.24 3.22 3.44
N ALA A 61 -2.48 3.27 2.98
CA ALA A 61 -3.11 2.18 2.24
C ALA A 61 -3.10 2.53 0.75
N HIS A 62 -2.72 1.55 -0.08
CA HIS A 62 -2.69 1.69 -1.54
C HIS A 62 -3.27 0.45 -2.21
N LYS A 63 -3.90 0.66 -3.36
CA LYS A 63 -4.33 -0.45 -4.21
C LYS A 63 -3.12 -1.10 -4.88
N PRO A 64 -3.15 -2.42 -5.17
CA PRO A 64 -2.05 -3.09 -5.87
C PRO A 64 -1.70 -2.49 -7.23
N SER A 65 -2.66 -1.86 -7.91
CA SER A 65 -2.45 -1.17 -9.19
C SER A 65 -1.58 0.09 -9.07
N GLU A 66 -1.60 0.76 -7.92
CA GLU A 66 -0.84 1.99 -7.65
C GLU A 66 0.61 1.70 -7.22
N LEU A 67 0.85 0.48 -6.74
CA LEU A 67 2.15 0.02 -6.32
C LEU A 67 2.96 -0.51 -7.51
N LYS A 68 4.25 -0.17 -7.50
CA LYS A 68 5.27 -0.72 -8.40
C LYS A 68 6.37 -1.33 -7.53
N LYS A 69 6.95 -2.47 -7.94
CA LYS A 69 8.17 -2.96 -7.29
C LYS A 69 9.28 -1.91 -7.49
N ALA A 70 9.97 -1.59 -6.40
CA ALA A 70 11.07 -0.63 -6.40
C ALA A 70 12.38 -1.31 -6.79
#